data_AF-A0A7D4AC73-F1
#
_entry.id   AF-A0A7D4AC73-F1
#
_cell.length_a   1.000
_cell.length_b   1.000
_cell.length_c   1.000
_cell.angle_alpha   90.00
_cell.angle_beta   90.00
_cell.angle_gamma   90.00
#
_symmetry.space_group_name_H-M   'P 1'
#
loop_
_entity.id
_entity.type
_entity.pdbx_description
1 polymer ?
#
loop_
_entity_poly.entity_id
_entity_poly.type
_entity_poly.pdbx_seq_one_letter_code
_entity_poly.pdbx_strand_id
1 'polypeptide(L)'
;MSTVTAPAARENDARKQLVPTAVRRGAWAANGLFWSAFAVLEAVNHGWVAGGVAAAFFIAPDLTFLAGVRDAQTVQPGQLPARAVPYYNAAHRALVPLAFMVLYTVTPPMQWAPLFAGLCGWMAHISIDRAVGYGLRTKDGFQRR
;
A
#
# COMPACT_ATOMS: atom_id res chain seq x y z
N MET A 1 41.35 -11.49 -35.78
CA MET A 1 40.14 -10.66 -35.72
C MET A 1 39.17 -11.32 -34.75
N SER A 2 39.11 -10.85 -33.50
CA SER A 2 38.21 -11.40 -32.48
C SER A 2 37.07 -10.42 -32.25
N THR A 3 35.89 -10.75 -32.75
CA THR A 3 34.65 -10.01 -32.53
C THR A 3 34.16 -10.28 -31.10
N VAL A 4 34.28 -9.28 -30.23
CA VAL A 4 33.68 -9.28 -28.89
C VAL A 4 32.18 -9.04 -29.04
N THR A 5 31.38 -10.10 -28.93
CA THR A 5 29.92 -10.00 -28.89
C THR A 5 29.45 -9.84 -27.45
N ALA A 6 29.25 -8.60 -26.99
CA ALA A 6 28.45 -8.34 -25.78
C ALA A 6 27.82 -6.94 -25.75
N PRO A 7 26.55 -6.78 -26.21
CA PRO A 7 25.75 -5.62 -25.82
C PRO A 7 24.42 -5.95 -25.14
N ALA A 8 23.88 -7.16 -25.24
CA ALA A 8 22.49 -7.45 -24.86
C ALA A 8 22.18 -7.38 -23.35
N ALA A 9 23.16 -7.66 -22.48
CA ALA A 9 22.95 -7.66 -21.03
C ALA A 9 22.87 -6.24 -20.43
N ARG A 10 23.67 -5.28 -20.94
CA ARG A 10 23.65 -3.89 -20.45
C ARG A 10 22.40 -3.12 -20.87
N GLU A 11 21.85 -3.44 -22.03
CA GLU A 11 20.66 -2.76 -22.56
C GLU A 11 19.39 -3.10 -21.76
N ASN A 12 19.30 -4.33 -21.25
CA ASN A 12 18.17 -4.78 -20.43
C ASN A 12 18.17 -4.19 -19.00
N ASP A 13 19.32 -3.80 -18.46
CA ASP A 13 19.41 -3.13 -17.15
C ASP A 13 19.04 -1.64 -17.23
N ALA A 14 19.39 -0.97 -18.32
CA ALA A 14 19.01 0.44 -18.54
C ALA A 14 17.49 0.63 -18.72
N ARG A 15 16.81 -0.37 -19.29
CA ARG A 15 15.35 -0.36 -19.51
C ARG A 15 14.54 -0.63 -18.24
N LYS A 16 15.17 -1.12 -17.15
CA LYS A 16 14.50 -1.49 -15.90
C LYS A 16 14.34 -0.34 -14.89
N GLN A 17 14.84 0.85 -15.18
CA GLN A 17 14.65 2.04 -14.32
C GLN A 17 13.96 3.17 -15.08
N LEU A 18 12.73 2.94 -15.55
CA LEU A 18 11.99 3.94 -16.32
C LEU A 18 11.49 5.13 -15.49
N VAL A 19 11.54 5.06 -14.15
CA VAL A 19 11.09 6.14 -13.27
C VAL A 19 12.05 6.30 -12.08
N PRO A 20 12.62 7.49 -11.86
CA PRO A 20 13.44 7.75 -10.68
C PRO A 20 12.67 7.47 -9.38
N THR A 21 13.34 6.91 -8.37
CA THR A 21 12.73 6.61 -7.06
C THR A 21 12.05 7.82 -6.42
N ALA A 22 12.61 9.03 -6.63
CA ALA A 22 12.01 10.27 -6.16
C ALA A 22 10.65 10.56 -6.82
N VAL A 23 10.53 10.36 -8.14
CA VAL A 23 9.28 10.54 -8.88
C VAL A 23 8.24 9.52 -8.40
N ARG A 24 8.64 8.26 -8.20
CA ARG A 24 7.76 7.22 -7.66
C ARG A 24 7.24 7.57 -6.27
N ARG A 25 8.12 8.01 -5.36
CA ARG A 25 7.74 8.42 -3.99
C ARG A 25 6.86 9.67 -4.01
N GLY A 26 7.15 10.63 -4.89
CA GLY A 26 6.32 11.82 -5.10
C GLY A 26 4.92 11.49 -5.59
N ALA A 27 4.78 10.56 -6.54
CA ALA A 27 3.47 10.09 -7.01
C ALA A 27 2.66 9.44 -5.88
N TRP A 28 3.31 8.61 -5.06
CA TRP A 28 2.68 8.03 -3.87
C TRP A 28 2.30 9.07 -2.82
N ALA A 29 3.14 10.09 -2.60
CA ALA A 29 2.82 11.19 -1.69
C ALA A 29 1.60 11.98 -2.15
N ALA A 30 1.53 12.32 -3.44
CA ALA A 30 0.38 12.99 -4.04
C ALA A 30 -0.89 12.14 -3.93
N ASN A 31 -0.79 10.82 -4.19
CA ASN A 31 -1.92 9.90 -4.03
C ASN A 31 -2.36 9.82 -2.56
N GLY A 32 -1.42 9.79 -1.60
CA GLY A 32 -1.73 9.79 -0.17
C GLY A 32 -2.44 11.05 0.31
N LEU A 33 -2.01 12.22 -0.19
CA LEU A 33 -2.70 13.50 0.04
C LEU A 33 -4.11 13.48 -0.53
N PHE A 34 -4.27 13.02 -1.78
CA PHE A 34 -5.56 12.93 -2.45
C PHE A 34 -6.55 12.07 -1.66
N TRP A 35 -6.17 10.83 -1.30
CA TRP A 35 -7.07 9.94 -0.57
C TRP A 35 -7.33 10.38 0.88
N SER A 36 -6.35 11.02 1.53
CA SER A 36 -6.57 11.67 2.83
C SER A 36 -7.60 12.79 2.74
N ALA A 37 -7.51 13.64 1.70
CA ALA A 37 -8.45 14.73 1.49
C ALA A 37 -9.88 14.20 1.27
N PHE A 38 -10.04 13.14 0.49
CA PHE A 38 -11.34 12.48 0.30
C PHE A 38 -11.87 11.87 1.60
N ALA A 39 -11.04 11.18 2.38
CA ALA A 39 -11.47 10.63 3.67
C ALA A 39 -11.97 11.72 4.63
N VAL A 40 -11.28 12.87 4.68
CA VAL A 40 -11.71 14.03 5.48
C VAL A 40 -12.99 14.64 4.93
N LEU A 41 -13.10 14.82 3.62
CA LEU A 41 -14.31 15.35 2.98
C LEU A 41 -15.53 14.48 3.29
N GLU A 42 -15.40 13.15 3.17
CA GLU A 42 -16.47 12.21 3.51
C GLU A 42 -16.83 12.28 4.99
N ALA A 43 -15.85 12.39 5.89
CA ALA A 43 -16.09 12.55 7.32
C ALA A 43 -16.85 13.86 7.65
N VAL A 44 -16.52 14.96 6.97
CA VAL A 44 -17.19 16.25 7.15
C VAL A 44 -18.64 16.19 6.61
N ASN A 45 -18.85 15.59 5.45
CA ASN A 45 -20.16 15.52 4.80
C ASN A 45 -21.12 14.50 5.43
N HIS A 46 -20.59 13.39 5.96
CA HIS A 46 -21.38 12.25 6.44
C HIS A 46 -21.24 12.00 7.95
N GLY A 47 -20.51 12.85 8.66
CA GLY A 47 -20.43 12.88 10.12
C GLY A 47 -19.41 11.92 10.73
N TRP A 48 -19.42 11.86 12.06
CA TRP A 48 -18.40 11.17 12.86
C TRP A 48 -18.27 9.68 12.57
N VAL A 49 -19.34 9.00 12.13
CA VAL A 49 -19.28 7.58 11.75
C VAL A 49 -18.37 7.38 10.55
N ALA A 50 -18.50 8.22 9.52
CA ALA A 50 -17.62 8.17 8.36
C ALA A 50 -16.16 8.46 8.73
N GLY A 51 -15.93 9.47 9.58
CA GLY A 51 -14.60 9.76 10.12
C GLY A 51 -14.01 8.61 10.95
N GLY A 52 -14.82 7.97 11.80
CA GLY A 52 -14.42 6.83 12.61
C GLY A 52 -14.06 5.61 11.75
N VAL A 53 -14.85 5.30 10.72
CA VAL A 53 -14.55 4.20 9.79
C VAL A 53 -13.31 4.51 8.94
N ALA A 54 -13.14 5.75 8.48
CA ALA A 54 -11.92 6.20 7.80
C ALA A 54 -10.68 6.01 8.65
N ALA A 55 -10.72 6.45 9.92
CA ALA A 55 -9.61 6.28 10.87
C ALA A 55 -9.35 4.80 11.17
N ALA A 56 -10.41 4.00 11.34
CA ALA A 56 -10.27 2.56 11.58
C ALA A 56 -9.57 1.85 10.41
N PHE A 57 -9.98 2.15 9.17
CA PHE A 57 -9.39 1.54 7.98
C PHE A 57 -8.01 2.09 7.63
N PHE A 58 -7.70 3.31 8.09
CA PHE A 58 -6.34 3.85 8.03
C PHE A 58 -5.37 3.08 8.95
N ILE A 59 -5.83 2.58 10.10
CA ILE A 59 -5.00 1.85 11.06
C ILE A 59 -5.05 0.32 10.83
N ALA A 60 -6.16 -0.20 10.29
CA ALA A 60 -6.40 -1.63 10.14
C ALA A 60 -5.29 -2.42 9.44
N PRO A 61 -4.61 -1.91 8.38
CA PRO A 61 -3.52 -2.63 7.74
C PRO A 61 -2.37 -2.97 8.69
N ASP A 62 -2.07 -2.10 9.66
CA ASP A 62 -1.00 -2.33 10.63
C ASP A 62 -1.38 -3.38 11.68
N LEU A 63 -2.67 -3.61 11.92
CA LEU A 63 -3.10 -4.66 12.83
C LEU A 63 -2.67 -6.06 12.34
N THR A 64 -2.33 -6.20 11.05
CA THR A 64 -1.75 -7.44 10.52
C THR A 64 -0.40 -7.81 11.13
N PHE A 65 0.34 -6.85 11.71
CA PHE A 65 1.58 -7.14 12.45
C PHE A 65 1.31 -7.99 13.70
N LEU A 66 0.11 -7.91 14.29
CA LEU A 66 -0.27 -8.72 15.45
C LEU A 66 -0.31 -10.21 15.13
N ALA A 67 -0.57 -10.59 13.87
CA ALA A 67 -0.48 -11.98 13.43
C ALA A 67 0.93 -12.55 13.62
N GLY A 68 1.97 -11.71 13.75
CA GLY A 68 3.37 -12.05 13.93
C GLY A 68 3.92 -11.89 15.36
N VAL A 69 3.15 -11.37 16.31
CA VAL A 69 3.69 -10.83 17.58
C VAL A 69 4.52 -11.82 18.43
N ARG A 70 4.08 -13.08 18.56
CA ARG A 70 4.80 -14.13 19.32
C ARG A 70 6.17 -14.53 18.74
N ASP A 71 6.40 -14.25 17.45
CA ASP A 71 7.62 -14.64 16.74
C ASP A 71 8.50 -13.41 16.49
N ALA A 72 8.10 -12.23 17.01
CA ALA A 72 8.83 -10.99 16.83
C ALA A 72 10.22 -11.02 17.47
N GLN A 73 10.42 -11.85 18.50
CA GLN A 73 11.71 -11.99 19.19
C GLN A 73 12.73 -12.85 18.42
N THR A 74 12.28 -13.62 17.43
CA THR A 74 13.13 -14.56 16.67
C THR A 74 13.57 -14.02 15.31
N VAL A 75 13.17 -12.80 14.96
CA VAL A 75 13.43 -12.19 13.64
C VAL A 75 14.46 -11.07 13.72
N GLN A 76 15.16 -10.86 12.61
CA GLN A 76 16.17 -9.81 12.50
C GLN A 76 15.53 -8.42 12.41
N PRO A 77 16.25 -7.34 12.78
CA PRO A 77 15.77 -5.98 12.58
C PRO A 77 15.34 -5.73 11.12
N GLY A 78 14.12 -5.21 10.94
CA GLY A 78 13.54 -4.94 9.61
C GLY A 78 12.94 -6.17 8.90
N GLN A 79 13.03 -7.36 9.51
CA GLN A 79 12.40 -8.59 9.03
C GLN A 79 11.04 -8.78 9.69
N LEU A 80 10.02 -9.08 8.90
CA LEU A 80 8.71 -9.47 9.39
C LEU A 80 8.65 -10.99 9.64
N PRO A 81 8.06 -11.50 10.73
CA PRO A 81 7.86 -12.93 10.91
C PRO A 81 7.10 -13.55 9.74
N ALA A 82 7.56 -14.70 9.25
CA ALA A 82 7.04 -15.34 8.04
C ALA A 82 5.52 -15.53 8.08
N ARG A 83 4.94 -15.79 9.26
CA ARG A 83 3.48 -15.93 9.43
C ARG A 83 2.70 -14.62 9.24
N ALA A 84 3.30 -13.46 9.49
CA ALA A 84 2.65 -12.15 9.30
C ALA A 84 2.76 -11.64 7.86
N VAL A 85 3.74 -12.14 7.09
CA VAL A 85 3.97 -11.75 5.69
C VAL A 85 2.72 -11.82 4.80
N PRO A 86 1.94 -12.93 4.75
CA PRO A 86 0.78 -12.99 3.87
C PRO A 86 -0.29 -11.95 4.24
N TYR A 87 -0.55 -11.76 5.54
CA TYR A 87 -1.53 -10.78 6.03
C TYR A 87 -1.09 -9.36 5.72
N TYR A 88 0.17 -9.02 6.03
CA TYR A 88 0.75 -7.72 5.71
C TYR A 88 0.67 -7.44 4.20
N ASN A 89 1.11 -8.39 3.37
CA ASN A 89 1.11 -8.20 1.92
C ASN A 89 -0.30 -8.06 1.32
N ALA A 90 -1.29 -8.78 1.86
CA ALA A 90 -2.67 -8.65 1.43
C ALA A 90 -3.22 -7.25 1.79
N ALA A 91 -3.00 -6.81 3.04
CA ALA A 91 -3.47 -5.51 3.50
C ALA A 91 -2.76 -4.32 2.83
N HIS A 92 -1.48 -4.46 2.47
CA HIS A 92 -0.68 -3.38 1.86
C HIS A 92 -0.67 -3.42 0.33
N ARG A 93 -1.56 -4.21 -0.29
CA ARG A 93 -1.70 -4.26 -1.75
C ARG A 93 -2.74 -3.25 -2.20
N ALA A 94 -2.29 -2.12 -2.75
CA ALA A 94 -3.15 -1.02 -3.22
C ALA A 94 -4.30 -1.46 -4.15
N LEU A 95 -4.11 -2.52 -4.93
CA LEU A 95 -5.18 -3.06 -5.79
C LEU A 95 -6.41 -3.55 -5.00
N VAL A 96 -6.25 -3.95 -3.75
CA VAL A 96 -7.36 -4.46 -2.92
C VAL A 96 -8.35 -3.33 -2.57
N PRO A 97 -7.96 -2.24 -1.88
CA PRO A 97 -8.89 -1.14 -1.63
C PRO A 97 -9.37 -0.49 -2.93
N LEU A 98 -8.53 -0.43 -3.98
CA LEU A 98 -8.96 0.10 -5.28
C LEU A 98 -10.08 -0.74 -5.90
N ALA A 99 -9.95 -2.07 -5.89
CA ALA A 99 -10.98 -2.96 -6.41
C ALA A 99 -12.28 -2.83 -5.62
N PHE A 100 -12.21 -2.66 -4.29
CA PHE A 100 -13.40 -2.40 -3.48
C PHE A 100 -14.03 -1.04 -3.77
N MET A 101 -13.25 0.01 -4.02
CA MET A 101 -13.79 1.31 -4.46
C MET A 101 -14.51 1.19 -5.80
N VAL A 102 -13.92 0.48 -6.77
CA VAL A 102 -14.56 0.24 -8.07
C VAL A 102 -15.83 -0.58 -7.91
N LEU A 103 -15.82 -1.62 -7.07
CA LEU A 103 -17.02 -2.41 -6.80
C LEU A 103 -18.12 -1.54 -6.17
N TYR A 104 -17.76 -0.74 -5.17
CA TYR A 104 -18.66 0.20 -4.50
C TYR A 104 -19.37 1.15 -5.48
N THR A 105 -18.66 1.65 -6.51
CA THR A 105 -19.27 2.57 -7.49
C THR A 105 -20.24 1.87 -8.45
N VAL A 106 -20.05 0.57 -8.73
CA VAL A 106 -20.87 -0.19 -9.69
C VAL A 106 -21.95 -1.07 -9.06
N THR A 107 -22.06 -1.11 -7.72
CA THR A 107 -23.12 -1.87 -7.01
C THR A 107 -24.15 -0.99 -6.29
N PRO A 108 -24.97 -0.19 -7.00
CA PRO A 108 -26.18 0.39 -6.40
C PRO A 108 -27.12 -0.72 -5.88
N PRO A 109 -27.83 -0.53 -4.75
CA PRO A 109 -27.92 0.68 -3.93
C PRO A 109 -26.95 0.71 -2.73
N MET A 110 -25.88 -0.10 -2.73
CA MET A 110 -25.00 -0.31 -1.56
C MET A 110 -24.01 0.85 -1.30
N GLN A 111 -24.45 2.08 -1.52
CA GLN A 111 -23.65 3.30 -1.39
C GLN A 111 -23.71 3.84 0.04
N TRP A 112 -23.06 3.14 0.97
CA TRP A 112 -22.90 3.57 2.35
C TRP A 112 -21.64 4.44 2.51
N ALA A 113 -21.83 5.76 2.67
CA ALA A 113 -20.72 6.73 2.70
C ALA A 113 -19.58 6.41 3.70
N PRO A 114 -19.84 5.93 4.93
CA PRO A 114 -18.76 5.50 5.83
C PRO A 114 -17.85 4.41 5.26
N LEU A 115 -18.38 3.48 4.45
CA LEU A 115 -17.56 2.45 3.80
C LEU A 115 -16.60 3.09 2.79
N PHE A 116 -17.08 4.03 1.98
CA PHE A 116 -16.23 4.73 1.01
C PHE A 116 -15.14 5.54 1.73
N ALA A 117 -15.50 6.26 2.80
CA ALA A 117 -14.54 6.96 3.66
C ALA A 117 -13.47 6.01 4.22
N GLY A 118 -13.88 4.82 4.67
CA GLY A 118 -13.00 3.72 5.07
C GLY A 118 -12.01 3.31 3.98
N LEU A 119 -12.50 3.06 2.77
CA LEU A 119 -11.66 2.70 1.63
C LEU A 119 -10.65 3.82 1.30
N CYS A 120 -11.06 5.09 1.37
CA CYS A 120 -10.15 6.23 1.22
C CYS A 120 -9.06 6.23 2.29
N GLY A 121 -9.42 6.00 3.56
CA GLY A 121 -8.47 5.85 4.67
C GLY A 121 -7.45 4.73 4.43
N TRP A 122 -7.92 3.56 3.98
CA TRP A 122 -7.03 2.44 3.65
C TRP A 122 -6.08 2.78 2.49
N MET A 123 -6.59 3.39 1.42
CA MET A 123 -5.75 3.79 0.28
C MET A 123 -4.73 4.86 0.67
N ALA A 124 -5.12 5.81 1.53
CA ALA A 124 -4.23 6.84 2.06
C ALA A 124 -3.07 6.22 2.86
N HIS A 125 -3.37 5.28 3.76
CA HIS A 125 -2.36 4.54 4.53
C HIS A 125 -1.30 3.90 3.63
N ILE A 126 -1.73 3.08 2.66
CA ILE A 126 -0.80 2.40 1.72
C ILE A 126 0.05 3.42 0.96
N SER A 127 -0.55 4.53 0.53
CA SER A 127 0.13 5.54 -0.27
C SER A 127 1.20 6.28 0.52
N ILE A 128 0.90 6.65 1.77
CA ILE A 128 1.85 7.28 2.68
C ILE A 128 3.02 6.33 2.94
N ASP A 129 2.75 5.05 3.18
CA ASP A 129 3.78 4.02 3.33
C ASP A 129 4.73 3.98 2.14
N ARG A 130 4.19 3.95 0.92
CA ARG A 130 5.02 3.93 -0.30
C ARG A 130 5.79 5.22 -0.53
N ALA A 131 5.24 6.36 -0.11
CA ALA A 131 5.91 7.65 -0.16
C ALA A 131 7.12 7.68 0.80
N VAL A 132 6.94 7.18 2.03
CA VAL A 132 8.00 7.03 3.04
C VAL A 132 8.96 5.91 2.69
N GLY A 133 8.64 5.09 1.68
CA GLY A 133 9.53 4.10 1.11
C GLY A 133 9.39 2.73 1.76
N TYR A 134 8.31 2.48 2.51
CA TYR A 134 7.86 1.14 2.87
C TYR A 134 7.24 0.42 1.67
N GLY A 135 7.17 -0.90 1.74
CA GLY A 135 6.74 -1.74 0.62
C GLY A 135 6.43 -3.16 1.05
N LEU A 136 5.95 -3.94 0.08
CA LEU A 136 5.60 -5.34 0.30
C LEU A 136 6.81 -6.16 0.76
N ARG A 137 6.54 -7.25 1.47
CA ARG A 137 7.57 -8.15 2.01
C ARG A 137 7.81 -9.37 1.12
N THR A 138 9.06 -9.84 1.09
CA THR A 138 9.44 -11.14 0.53
C THR A 138 8.89 -12.26 1.41
N LYS A 139 8.97 -13.51 0.94
CA LYS A 139 8.58 -14.67 1.75
C LYS A 139 9.38 -14.76 3.05
N ASP A 140 10.63 -14.31 3.01
CA ASP A 140 11.54 -14.27 4.16
C ASP A 140 11.29 -13.07 5.09
N GLY A 141 10.31 -12.20 4.77
CA GLY A 141 9.91 -11.08 5.62
C GLY A 141 10.66 -9.77 5.38
N PHE A 142 11.64 -9.74 4.48
CA PHE A 142 12.36 -8.51 4.12
C PHE A 142 11.57 -7.65 3.14
N GLN A 143 11.88 -6.37 3.06
CA GLN A 143 11.20 -5.48 2.13
C GLN A 143 11.63 -5.73 0.66
N ARG A 144 10.67 -5.79 -0.25
CA ARG A 144 10.91 -5.79 -1.71
C ARG A 144 11.30 -4.36 -2.12
N ARG A 145 12.48 -4.20 -2.73
CA ARG A 145 12.96 -2.92 -3.27
C ARG A 145 12.50 -2.70 -4.70
#